data_AF-A0A090W8F4-F1
#
_entry.id   AF-A0A090W8F4-F1
#
_cell.length_a   1.000
_cell.length_b   1.000
_cell.length_c   1.000
_cell.angle_alpha   90.00
_cell.angle_beta   90.00
_cell.angle_gamma   90.00
#
_symmetry.space_group_name_H-M   'P 1'
#
loop_
_entity.id
_entity.type
_entity.pdbx_description
1 polymer ?
#
loop_
_entity_poly.entity_id
_entity_poly.type
_entity_poly.pdbx_seq_one_letter_code
_entity_poly.pdbx_strand_id
1 'polypeptide(L)'
;MDDSEMRDILENKAFNSVWGDTFVGDEVKTAPKGFNKEHKAIDLIKKKQYIFIKKYTDTEVLADNFLQEVDNAFKTVRPFFDYMSDVLTTDLNGVSLVD
;
A
#
# COMPACT_ATOMS: atom_id res chain seq x y z
N MET A 1 -12.58 7.44 9.48
CA MET A 1 -12.28 6.23 8.72
C MET A 1 -11.36 5.38 9.58
N ASP A 2 -11.72 4.12 9.80
CA ASP A 2 -10.93 3.16 10.57
C ASP A 2 -9.76 2.65 9.70
N ASP A 3 -8.67 2.17 10.31
CA ASP A 3 -7.49 1.67 9.58
C ASP A 3 -7.55 0.15 9.30
N SER A 4 -8.65 -0.50 9.67
CA SER A 4 -8.86 -1.95 9.53
C SER A 4 -8.72 -2.46 8.11
N GLU A 5 -9.39 -1.88 7.13
CA GLU A 5 -9.34 -2.35 5.73
C GLU A 5 -7.92 -2.28 5.15
N MET A 6 -7.21 -1.17 5.41
CA MET A 6 -5.81 -1.02 5.02
C MET A 6 -4.93 -2.08 5.70
N ARG A 7 -5.17 -2.37 6.98
CA ARG A 7 -4.42 -3.41 7.71
C ARG A 7 -4.73 -4.80 7.18
N ASP A 8 -5.98 -5.13 6.88
CA ASP A 8 -6.38 -6.43 6.32
C ASP A 8 -5.68 -6.68 4.97
N ILE A 9 -5.53 -5.65 4.14
CA ILE A 9 -4.77 -5.73 2.88
C ILE A 9 -3.28 -5.98 3.15
N LEU A 10 -2.68 -5.23 4.09
CA LEU A 10 -1.25 -5.33 4.43
C LEU A 10 -0.87 -6.57 5.24
N GLU A 11 -1.83 -7.25 5.86
CA GLU A 11 -1.62 -8.52 6.59
C GLU A 11 -1.84 -9.75 5.69
N ASN A 12 -2.28 -9.53 4.44
CA ASN A 12 -2.51 -10.61 3.50
C ASN A 12 -1.19 -11.28 3.08
N LYS A 13 -1.03 -12.56 3.40
CA LYS A 13 0.20 -13.32 3.11
C LYS A 13 0.54 -13.41 1.62
N ALA A 14 -0.46 -13.47 0.74
CA ALA A 14 -0.24 -13.50 -0.70
C ALA A 14 0.19 -12.13 -1.24
N PHE A 15 -0.28 -11.05 -0.61
CA PHE A 15 0.21 -9.70 -0.88
C PHE A 15 1.68 -9.55 -0.45
N ASN A 16 1.98 -9.91 0.80
CA ASN A 16 3.30 -9.70 1.39
C ASN A 16 4.38 -10.60 0.76
N SER A 17 4.02 -11.78 0.24
CA SER A 17 4.97 -12.63 -0.49
C SER A 17 5.50 -11.97 -1.77
N VAL A 18 4.74 -11.02 -2.35
CA VAL A 18 5.13 -10.29 -3.56
C VAL A 18 5.77 -8.94 -3.22
N TRP A 19 5.20 -8.23 -2.24
CA TRP A 19 5.48 -6.80 -2.00
C TRP A 19 6.21 -6.50 -0.69
N GLY A 20 6.40 -7.50 0.17
CA GLY A 20 6.97 -7.38 1.51
C GLY A 20 5.95 -6.95 2.57
N ASP A 21 6.36 -7.00 3.83
CA ASP A 21 5.50 -6.68 4.98
C ASP A 21 5.38 -5.19 5.30
N THR A 22 6.10 -4.31 4.58
CA THR A 22 6.06 -2.86 4.84
C THR A 22 6.30 -2.04 3.59
N PHE A 23 5.80 -0.80 3.61
CA PHE A 23 6.02 0.18 2.55
C PHE A 23 7.50 0.54 2.42
N VAL A 24 7.92 0.74 1.17
CA VAL A 24 9.24 1.30 0.86
C VAL A 24 9.18 2.82 0.98
N GLY A 25 10.21 3.40 1.60
CA GLY A 25 10.38 4.85 1.64
C GLY A 25 10.56 5.43 3.03
N ASP A 26 10.46 6.76 3.08
CA ASP A 26 10.73 7.53 4.29
C ASP A 26 9.49 7.65 5.18
N GLU A 27 9.77 7.71 6.48
CA GLU A 27 8.81 8.11 7.50
C GLU A 27 9.38 9.23 8.36
N VAL A 28 8.51 10.05 8.92
CA VAL A 28 8.93 10.99 9.97
C VAL A 28 9.26 10.24 11.25
N LYS A 29 10.23 10.71 12.03
CA LYS A 29 10.63 10.03 13.28
C LYS A 29 9.58 10.12 14.39
N THR A 30 8.81 11.21 14.40
CA THR A 30 7.81 11.52 15.43
C THR A 30 6.44 11.74 14.79
N ALA A 31 5.39 11.67 15.60
CA ALA A 31 4.04 12.04 15.17
C ALA A 31 4.04 13.41 14.46
N PRO A 32 3.42 13.53 13.27
CA PRO A 32 3.26 14.82 12.61
C PRO A 32 2.48 15.81 13.47
N LYS A 33 2.69 17.10 13.23
CA LYS A 33 1.98 18.17 13.94
C LYS A 33 0.47 18.00 13.76
N GLY A 34 -0.27 17.98 14.86
CA GLY A 34 -1.74 17.82 14.86
C GLY A 34 -2.23 16.40 15.09
N PHE A 35 -1.35 15.40 15.19
CA PHE A 35 -1.72 14.02 15.49
C PHE A 35 -1.26 13.61 16.90
N ASN A 36 -2.10 12.84 17.59
CA ASN A 36 -1.74 12.23 18.87
C ASN A 36 -0.66 11.14 18.64
N LYS A 37 0.41 11.17 19.45
CA LYS A 37 1.47 10.15 19.42
C LYS A 37 0.97 8.74 19.77
N GLU A 38 -0.12 8.64 20.52
CA GLU A 38 -0.76 7.38 20.94
C GLU A 38 -1.91 6.96 20.02
N HIS A 39 -2.10 7.64 18.88
CA HIS A 39 -3.09 7.23 17.90
C HIS A 39 -2.78 5.82 17.41
N LYS A 40 -3.78 4.92 17.33
CA LYS A 40 -3.57 3.52 16.95
C LYS A 40 -2.89 3.37 15.58
N ALA A 41 -3.30 4.20 14.62
CA ALA A 41 -2.74 4.26 13.28
C ALA A 41 -1.49 5.17 13.14
N ILE A 42 -0.81 5.54 14.22
CA ILE A 42 0.30 6.50 14.15
C ILE A 42 1.47 5.99 13.29
N ASP A 43 1.66 4.68 13.24
CA ASP A 43 2.63 3.99 12.38
C ASP A 43 2.39 4.30 10.89
N LEU A 44 1.12 4.28 10.47
CA LEU A 44 0.71 4.61 9.10
C LEU A 44 0.80 6.12 8.84
N ILE A 45 0.31 6.94 9.77
CA ILE A 45 0.30 8.42 9.65
C ILE A 45 1.73 8.99 9.53
N LYS A 46 2.73 8.33 10.11
CA LYS A 46 4.13 8.75 9.99
C LYS A 46 4.73 8.52 8.60
N LYS A 47 4.13 7.65 7.77
CA LYS A 47 4.62 7.38 6.42
C LYS A 47 4.43 8.63 5.55
N LYS A 48 5.49 9.03 4.84
CA LYS A 48 5.38 10.12 3.85
C LYS A 48 4.84 9.62 2.51
N GLN A 49 4.97 8.33 2.27
CA GLN A 49 4.68 7.68 1.01
C GLN A 49 4.32 6.21 1.25
N TYR A 50 3.43 5.70 0.41
CA TYR A 50 2.94 4.32 0.44
C TYR A 50 3.36 3.62 -0.86
N ILE A 51 4.65 3.26 -0.94
CA ILE A 51 5.27 2.74 -2.16
C ILE A 51 5.57 1.25 -2.00
N PHE A 52 5.29 0.48 -3.04
CA PHE A 52 5.71 -0.92 -3.17
C PHE A 52 6.75 -1.02 -4.29
N ILE A 53 7.83 -1.77 -4.04
CA ILE A 53 8.87 -2.02 -5.04
C ILE A 53 9.18 -3.51 -5.07
N LYS A 54 8.99 -4.12 -6.24
CA LYS A 54 9.49 -5.46 -6.54
C LYS A 54 10.70 -5.35 -7.46
N LYS A 55 11.81 -5.95 -7.05
CA LYS A 55 13.06 -5.99 -7.83
C LYS A 55 13.13 -7.34 -8.55
N TYR A 56 13.65 -7.31 -9.77
CA TYR A 56 13.91 -8.50 -10.56
C TYR A 56 15.39 -8.51 -10.94
N THR A 57 15.96 -9.71 -10.98
CA THR A 57 17.28 -9.99 -11.53
C THR A 57 17.22 -10.12 -13.05
N ASP A 58 18.34 -9.94 -13.73
CA ASP A 58 18.42 -10.09 -15.19
C ASP A 58 17.92 -11.48 -15.64
N THR A 59 18.23 -12.53 -14.87
CA THR A 59 17.77 -13.90 -15.14
C THR A 59 16.24 -14.01 -15.10
N GLU A 60 15.59 -13.38 -14.12
CA GLU A 60 14.12 -13.38 -14.01
C GLU A 60 13.48 -12.59 -15.15
N VAL A 61 14.09 -11.48 -15.57
CA VAL A 61 13.60 -10.65 -16.68
C VAL A 61 13.68 -11.40 -18.02
N LEU A 62 14.71 -12.23 -18.19
CA LEU A 62 14.93 -13.03 -19.41
C LEU A 62 14.16 -14.36 -19.43
N ALA A 63 13.48 -14.72 -18.34
CA ALA A 63 12.72 -15.96 -18.26
C ALA A 63 11.43 -15.89 -19.11
N ASP A 64 11.04 -17.01 -19.73
CA ASP A 64 9.86 -17.08 -20.59
C ASP A 64 8.55 -16.68 -19.88
N ASN A 65 8.48 -16.87 -18.56
CA ASN A 65 7.32 -16.53 -17.73
C ASN A 65 7.38 -15.12 -17.13
N PHE A 66 8.37 -14.29 -17.46
CA PHE A 66 8.56 -12.97 -16.83
C PHE A 66 7.30 -12.10 -16.90
N LEU A 67 6.66 -12.00 -18.07
CA LEU A 67 5.44 -11.21 -18.24
C LEU A 67 4.30 -11.70 -17.34
N GLN A 68 4.19 -13.02 -17.13
CA GLN A 68 3.20 -13.60 -16.24
C GLN A 68 3.50 -13.25 -14.78
N GLU A 69 4.78 -13.27 -14.36
CA GLU A 69 5.18 -12.84 -13.01
C GLU A 69 4.87 -11.36 -12.75
N VAL A 70 5.10 -10.49 -13.75
CA VAL A 70 4.76 -9.07 -13.66
C VAL A 70 3.25 -8.87 -13.56
N ASP A 71 2.47 -9.52 -14.44
CA ASP A 71 0.99 -9.45 -14.41
C ASP A 71 0.43 -9.95 -13.07
N ASN A 72 0.93 -11.08 -12.57
CA ASN A 72 0.56 -11.59 -11.25
C ASN A 72 0.90 -10.59 -10.13
N ALA A 73 2.08 -9.98 -10.16
CA ALA A 73 2.45 -8.99 -9.16
C ALA A 73 1.48 -7.80 -9.15
N PHE A 74 1.17 -7.23 -10.32
CA PHE A 74 0.23 -6.11 -10.42
C PHE A 74 -1.19 -6.47 -9.98
N LYS A 75 -1.67 -7.68 -10.31
CA LYS A 75 -2.96 -8.17 -9.81
C LYS A 75 -2.97 -8.28 -8.29
N THR A 76 -1.86 -8.72 -7.69
CA THR A 76 -1.74 -8.84 -6.23
C THR A 76 -1.79 -7.49 -5.51
N VAL A 77 -1.23 -6.41 -6.07
CA VAL A 77 -1.30 -5.07 -5.43
C VAL A 77 -2.63 -4.36 -5.64
N ARG A 78 -3.44 -4.82 -6.59
CA ARG A 78 -4.69 -4.15 -6.99
C ARG A 78 -5.64 -3.81 -5.82
N PRO A 79 -5.89 -4.69 -4.83
CA PRO A 79 -6.78 -4.34 -3.71
C PRO A 79 -6.34 -3.08 -2.95
N PHE A 80 -5.02 -2.86 -2.80
CA PHE A 80 -4.50 -1.65 -2.19
C PHE A 80 -4.80 -0.41 -3.03
N PHE A 81 -4.67 -0.51 -4.35
CA PHE A 81 -4.98 0.61 -5.25
C PHE A 81 -6.48 0.90 -5.32
N ASP A 82 -7.33 -0.12 -5.28
CA ASP A 82 -8.78 0.05 -5.23
C ASP A 82 -9.16 0.80 -3.93
N TYR A 83 -8.62 0.38 -2.78
CA TYR A 83 -8.79 1.07 -1.49
C TYR A 83 -8.29 2.51 -1.52
N MET A 84 -7.04 2.74 -1.97
CA MET A 84 -6.47 4.09 -1.99
C MET A 84 -7.20 5.01 -2.97
N SER A 85 -7.74 4.46 -4.07
CA SER A 85 -8.59 5.22 -4.98
C SER A 85 -9.84 5.69 -4.25
N ASP A 86 -10.56 4.77 -3.61
CA ASP A 86 -11.76 5.11 -2.82
C ASP A 86 -11.47 6.16 -1.75
N VAL A 87 -10.41 5.98 -0.95
CA VAL A 87 -10.03 6.94 0.10
C VAL A 87 -9.68 8.32 -0.45
N LEU A 88 -8.91 8.38 -1.54
CA LEU A 88 -8.44 9.66 -2.11
C LEU A 88 -9.50 10.35 -2.97
N THR A 89 -10.49 9.60 -3.44
CA THR A 89 -11.63 10.12 -4.21
C THR A 89 -12.91 10.17 -3.40
N THR A 90 -12.86 10.11 -2.07
CA THR A 90 -14.04 10.24 -1.21
C THR A 90 -13.88 11.42 -0.27
N ASP A 91 -14.92 12.25 -0.17
CA ASP A 91 -14.92 13.41 0.72
C ASP A 91 -15.12 13.01 2.19
N LEU A 92 -15.06 14.00 3.09
CA LEU A 92 -15.23 13.77 4.53
C LEU A 92 -16.63 13.25 4.93
N ASN A 93 -17.62 13.36 4.04
CA ASN A 93 -18.99 12.88 4.24
C ASN A 93 -19.23 11.50 3.62
N GLY A 94 -18.22 10.89 3.00
CA GLY A 94 -18.35 9.59 2.32
C GLY A 94 -18.92 9.68 0.90
N VAL A 95 -18.88 10.85 0.28
CA VAL A 95 -19.37 11.06 -1.09
C VAL A 95 -18.19 10.95 -2.06
N SER A 96 -18.36 10.13 -3.10
CA SER A 96 -17.40 10.03 -4.21
C SER A 96 -17.21 11.39 -4.89
N LEU A 97 -15.96 11.74 -5.15
CA LEU A 97 -15.50 12.93 -5.88
C LEU A 97 -15.37 12.66 -7.39
N VAL A 98 -15.56 11.41 -7.81
CA VAL A 98 -15.49 10.96 -9.20
C VAL A 98 -16.85 10.39 -9.62
N ASP A 99 -17.27 10.74 -10.84
CA ASP A 99 -18.54 10.34 -11.48
C ASP A 99 -18.46 8.98 -12.18
#